data_AF-A0A9W8X0W5-F1
#
_entry.id   AF-A0A9W8X0W5-F1
#
_cell.length_a   1.000
_cell.length_b   1.000
_cell.length_c   1.000
_cell.angle_alpha   90.00
_cell.angle_beta   90.00
_cell.angle_gamma   90.00
#
_symmetry.space_group_name_H-M   'P 1'
#
loop_
_entity.id
_entity.type
_entity.pdbx_description
1 polymer ?
#
loop_
_entity_poly.entity_id
_entity_poly.type
_entity_poly.pdbx_seq_one_letter_code
_entity_poly.pdbx_strand_id
1 'polypeptide(L)'
;MTTSLLPTVLQCAIWSTVTCAEQHSTPEIPLYNDLAYQRYNINIAIGTPPQPFSLLFDTGSTDVWVPQANSTGCISSCPPGFSFDPTKSSTLVNTRVLFDARYGLTPDLAVIGQYYNDTLFVASLPPLANATFAVGNLPPLLYVQGNRGIFGVGTRFSESVYASPTSPYRGNLSKTYTPLWERLALASPEGKRKISVWLNAQGAKTGAVQFGGENASRYQGKLASVPLNLGPDELVREWNVNLTGVIRVSGANPEQASRRLTPNNYSVDFTLDSGSPNMYVPTTLYQDIVKGFNATEIINGAPFLEEFGGCEWNDARDVDDL
;
A
#
# COMPACT_ATOMS: atom_id res chain seq x y z
N MET A 1 49.01 20.95 33.93
CA MET A 1 48.39 19.93 34.80
C MET A 1 47.13 20.58 35.36
N THR A 2 45.89 20.13 35.27
CA THR A 2 45.21 18.91 34.78
C THR A 2 43.72 19.26 34.83
N THR A 3 43.01 19.10 33.71
CA THR A 3 41.57 18.77 33.53
C THR A 3 40.69 18.49 34.76
N SER A 4 39.46 19.03 34.80
CA SER A 4 38.23 18.23 34.60
C SER A 4 36.96 19.09 34.45
N LEU A 5 36.02 18.58 33.65
CA LEU A 5 34.72 19.13 33.26
C LEU A 5 33.60 18.28 33.90
N LEU A 6 32.50 18.96 34.26
CA LEU A 6 31.09 18.51 34.45
C LEU A 6 30.71 17.74 35.74
N PRO A 7 29.42 17.72 36.17
CA PRO A 7 28.21 18.33 35.58
C PRO A 7 27.35 19.20 36.53
N THR A 8 26.66 20.20 36.00
CA THR A 8 25.49 20.82 36.65
C THR A 8 24.32 19.85 36.61
N VAL A 9 24.02 19.26 37.77
CA VAL A 9 22.81 18.50 38.05
C VAL A 9 21.62 19.48 38.05
N LEU A 10 20.73 19.37 37.06
CA LEU A 10 19.45 20.06 37.09
C LEU A 10 18.51 19.28 38.01
N GLN A 11 18.35 19.79 39.22
CA GLN A 11 17.51 19.24 40.26
C GLN A 11 16.03 19.45 39.88
N CYS A 12 15.35 18.39 39.44
CA CYS A 12 13.92 18.43 39.18
C CYS A 12 13.19 18.43 40.53
N ALA A 13 12.66 19.59 40.92
CA ALA A 13 11.83 19.72 42.10
C ALA A 13 10.49 19.01 41.87
N ILE A 14 10.16 18.13 42.82
CA ILE A 14 8.90 17.42 42.96
C ILE A 14 7.77 18.45 43.19
N TRP A 15 6.51 18.08 42.94
CA TRP A 15 5.26 18.87 43.00
C TRP A 15 4.72 19.37 41.65
N SER A 16 4.36 18.42 40.78
CA SER A 16 3.14 18.41 39.96
C SER A 16 3.28 17.24 38.99
N THR A 17 2.21 16.48 38.77
CA THR A 17 2.16 15.44 37.74
C THR A 17 2.17 16.11 36.36
N VAL A 18 3.32 16.62 35.94
CA VAL A 18 3.62 16.80 34.53
C VAL A 18 4.01 15.41 34.05
N THR A 19 3.03 14.69 33.51
CA THR A 19 3.35 13.64 32.56
C THR A 19 4.21 14.30 31.49
N CYS A 20 5.50 13.97 31.44
CA CYS A 20 6.25 14.15 30.21
C CYS A 20 5.39 13.54 29.12
N ALA A 21 4.89 14.35 28.19
CA ALA A 21 4.25 13.82 27.00
C ALA A 21 5.29 12.89 26.40
N GLU A 22 5.07 11.57 26.49
CA GLU A 22 5.78 10.65 25.64
C GLU A 22 5.61 11.23 24.24
N GLN A 23 6.74 11.51 23.60
CA GLN A 23 6.76 11.94 22.23
C GLN A 23 6.26 10.73 21.44
N HIS A 24 4.93 10.60 21.33
CA HIS A 24 4.27 9.45 20.73
C HIS A 24 4.65 9.45 19.25
N SER A 25 5.73 8.75 18.93
CA SER A 25 6.12 8.49 17.55
C SER A 25 4.95 7.82 16.84
N THR A 26 4.64 8.26 15.63
CA THR A 26 3.62 7.63 14.79
C THR A 26 3.89 6.13 14.69
N PRO A 27 2.97 5.24 15.13
CA PRO A 27 3.23 3.81 15.19
C PRO A 27 3.38 3.21 13.79
N GLU A 28 4.33 2.28 13.64
CA GLU A 28 4.43 1.41 12.47
C GLU A 28 3.37 0.31 12.55
N ILE A 29 2.59 0.18 11.49
CA ILE A 29 1.58 -0.87 11.33
C ILE A 29 2.17 -1.98 10.46
N PRO A 30 2.19 -3.23 10.93
CA PRO A 30 2.73 -4.34 10.15
C PRO A 30 1.99 -4.54 8.83
N LEU A 31 2.76 -4.68 7.75
CA LEU A 31 2.28 -5.19 6.48
C LEU A 31 2.78 -6.63 6.33
N TYR A 32 1.87 -7.60 6.27
CA TYR A 32 2.20 -9.02 6.20
C TYR A 32 2.53 -9.43 4.78
N ASN A 33 3.72 -10.02 4.60
CA ASN A 33 4.19 -10.47 3.30
C ASN A 33 3.55 -11.82 2.94
N ASP A 34 2.65 -11.81 1.97
CA ASP A 34 2.04 -12.98 1.36
C ASP A 34 2.91 -13.45 0.19
N LEU A 35 3.87 -14.32 0.50
CA LEU A 35 4.80 -14.87 -0.48
C LEU A 35 4.13 -15.70 -1.58
N ALA A 36 2.93 -16.26 -1.32
CA ALA A 36 2.23 -17.08 -2.31
C ALA A 36 1.68 -16.23 -3.46
N TYR A 37 1.30 -14.99 -3.17
CA TYR A 37 0.78 -14.02 -4.16
C TYR A 37 1.70 -12.82 -4.37
N GLN A 38 2.87 -12.80 -3.72
CA GLN A 38 3.88 -11.74 -3.77
C GLN A 38 3.33 -10.36 -3.38
N ARG A 39 2.49 -10.30 -2.36
CA ARG A 39 1.74 -9.10 -1.97
C ARG A 39 1.89 -8.78 -0.49
N TYR A 40 1.58 -7.54 -0.13
CA TYR A 40 1.55 -7.11 1.25
C TYR A 40 0.12 -6.86 1.69
N ASN A 41 -0.27 -7.49 2.80
CA ASN A 41 -1.59 -7.37 3.37
C ASN A 41 -1.57 -6.58 4.68
N ILE A 42 -2.61 -5.80 4.92
CA ILE A 42 -2.86 -5.12 6.20
C ILE A 42 -4.02 -5.81 6.92
N ASN A 43 -3.83 -6.08 8.21
CA ASN A 43 -4.88 -6.64 9.06
C ASN A 43 -5.75 -5.53 9.63
N ILE A 44 -7.06 -5.64 9.43
CA ILE A 44 -8.07 -4.73 9.97
C ILE A 44 -9.20 -5.53 10.62
N ALA A 45 -10.08 -4.86 11.35
CA ALA A 45 -11.39 -5.39 11.69
C ALA A 45 -12.47 -4.32 11.52
N ILE A 46 -13.69 -4.75 11.19
CA ILE A 46 -14.81 -3.85 10.94
C ILE A 46 -16.03 -4.31 11.76
N GLY A 47 -16.74 -3.37 12.37
CA GLY A 47 -18.02 -3.61 13.02
C GLY A 47 -17.96 -3.81 14.53
N THR A 48 -19.14 -3.98 15.13
CA THR A 48 -19.32 -4.21 16.58
C THR A 48 -20.25 -5.42 16.81
N PRO A 49 -19.73 -6.59 17.26
CA PRO A 49 -18.33 -6.89 17.52
C PRO A 49 -17.45 -6.88 16.26
N PRO A 50 -16.12 -6.68 16.40
CA PRO A 50 -15.21 -6.60 15.26
C PRO A 50 -15.14 -7.90 14.43
N GLN A 51 -15.27 -7.78 13.11
CA GLN A 51 -15.07 -8.86 12.14
C GLN A 51 -13.70 -8.68 11.45
N PRO A 52 -12.76 -9.62 11.58
CA PRO A 52 -11.38 -9.44 11.11
C PRO A 52 -11.22 -9.70 9.61
N PHE A 53 -10.32 -8.95 8.97
CA PHE A 53 -9.93 -9.11 7.57
C PHE A 53 -8.43 -8.88 7.37
N SER A 54 -7.85 -9.60 6.41
CA SER A 54 -6.51 -9.35 5.87
C SER A 54 -6.67 -8.86 4.44
N LEU A 55 -6.40 -7.57 4.20
CA LEU A 55 -6.68 -6.91 2.93
C LEU A 55 -5.39 -6.59 2.20
N LEU A 56 -5.41 -6.68 0.87
CA LEU A 56 -4.31 -6.20 0.03
C LEU A 56 -4.07 -4.71 0.28
N PHE A 57 -2.85 -4.34 0.66
CA PHE A 57 -2.45 -2.94 0.82
C PHE A 57 -2.07 -2.36 -0.55
N ASP A 58 -2.89 -1.43 -1.04
CA ASP A 58 -2.89 -1.07 -2.47
C ASP A 58 -2.80 0.44 -2.68
N THR A 59 -1.64 0.93 -3.15
CA THR A 59 -1.50 2.33 -3.58
C THR A 59 -2.10 2.58 -4.96
N GLY A 60 -2.35 1.56 -5.78
CA GLY A 60 -2.99 1.66 -7.09
C GLY A 60 -4.51 1.92 -7.04
N SER A 61 -5.15 1.80 -5.88
CA SER A 61 -6.58 2.11 -5.69
C SER A 61 -6.87 2.82 -4.37
N THR A 62 -8.09 3.32 -4.17
CA THR A 62 -8.43 4.15 -2.99
C THR A 62 -9.49 3.55 -2.07
N ASP A 63 -10.46 2.85 -2.63
CA ASP A 63 -11.53 2.27 -1.83
C ASP A 63 -11.00 1.19 -0.87
N VAL A 64 -11.54 1.16 0.35
CA VAL A 64 -11.44 -0.01 1.23
C VAL A 64 -12.67 -0.87 1.03
N TRP A 65 -12.49 -2.13 0.67
CA TRP A 65 -13.62 -3.05 0.51
C TRP A 65 -13.31 -4.47 0.98
N VAL A 66 -14.38 -5.13 1.40
CA VAL A 66 -14.40 -6.52 1.89
C VAL A 66 -15.40 -7.35 1.09
N PRO A 67 -15.19 -8.68 0.97
CA PRO A 67 -16.10 -9.52 0.20
C PRO A 67 -17.49 -9.60 0.83
N GLN A 68 -18.53 -9.63 -0.01
CA GLN A 68 -19.88 -9.98 0.42
C GLN A 68 -20.04 -11.50 0.60
N ALA A 69 -21.06 -11.89 1.38
CA ALA A 69 -21.46 -13.29 1.48
C ALA A 69 -21.83 -13.84 0.10
N ASN A 70 -21.44 -15.10 -0.18
CA ASN A 70 -21.66 -15.77 -1.46
C ASN A 70 -21.03 -15.04 -2.67
N SER A 71 -19.89 -14.37 -2.48
CA SER A 71 -19.12 -13.81 -3.59
C SER A 71 -18.86 -14.85 -4.68
N THR A 72 -19.08 -14.49 -5.94
CA THR A 72 -19.02 -15.43 -7.06
C THR A 72 -17.67 -16.12 -7.20
N GLY A 73 -16.57 -15.47 -6.80
CA GLY A 73 -15.23 -16.04 -6.91
C GLY A 73 -14.93 -17.20 -5.98
N CYS A 74 -15.66 -17.32 -4.87
CA CYS A 74 -15.52 -18.43 -3.93
C CYS A 74 -16.86 -19.13 -3.66
N ILE A 75 -17.83 -19.02 -4.57
CA ILE A 75 -19.18 -19.56 -4.35
C ILE A 75 -19.09 -21.03 -3.89
N SER A 76 -19.79 -21.36 -2.79
CA SER A 76 -19.77 -22.67 -2.08
C SER A 76 -18.45 -23.11 -1.40
N SER A 77 -17.37 -22.33 -1.51
CA SER A 77 -16.04 -22.67 -0.98
C SER A 77 -15.34 -21.49 -0.28
N CYS A 78 -16.06 -20.41 0.01
CA CYS A 78 -15.50 -19.27 0.74
C CYS A 78 -15.01 -19.73 2.13
N PRO A 79 -13.76 -19.41 2.52
CA PRO A 79 -13.26 -19.72 3.84
C PRO A 79 -14.15 -19.15 4.96
N PRO A 80 -14.17 -19.75 6.16
CA PRO A 80 -14.83 -19.15 7.32
C PRO A 80 -14.28 -17.73 7.58
N GLY A 81 -15.17 -16.78 7.86
CA GLY A 81 -14.78 -15.39 8.12
C GLY A 81 -14.34 -14.59 6.88
N PHE A 82 -14.51 -15.13 5.67
CA PHE A 82 -14.09 -14.49 4.43
C PHE A 82 -14.93 -13.26 4.05
N SER A 83 -16.23 -13.27 4.37
CA SER A 83 -17.14 -12.20 4.00
C SER A 83 -17.57 -11.38 5.20
N PHE A 84 -17.79 -10.09 4.98
CA PHE A 84 -18.45 -9.25 5.97
C PHE A 84 -19.93 -9.61 6.08
N ASP A 85 -20.40 -9.72 7.32
CA ASP A 85 -21.80 -9.94 7.66
C ASP A 85 -22.40 -8.65 8.25
N PRO A 86 -23.13 -7.87 7.44
CA PRO A 86 -23.77 -6.63 7.89
C PRO A 86 -24.71 -6.82 9.08
N THR A 87 -25.31 -8.01 9.23
CA THR A 87 -26.31 -8.27 10.27
C THR A 87 -25.70 -8.46 11.66
N LYS A 88 -24.38 -8.68 11.72
CA LYS A 88 -23.66 -8.93 12.97
C LYS A 88 -23.05 -7.68 13.60
N SER A 89 -23.12 -6.52 12.94
CA SER A 89 -22.58 -5.28 13.50
C SER A 89 -23.69 -4.37 14.02
N SER A 90 -23.64 -4.04 15.31
CA SER A 90 -24.60 -3.13 15.95
C SER A 90 -24.35 -1.65 15.64
N THR A 91 -23.20 -1.31 15.07
CA THR A 91 -22.80 0.08 14.73
C THR A 91 -22.87 0.38 13.23
N LEU A 92 -23.29 -0.59 12.43
CA LEU A 92 -23.38 -0.45 10.97
C LEU A 92 -24.45 0.57 10.57
N VAL A 93 -24.09 1.43 9.63
CA VAL A 93 -25.02 2.32 8.91
C VAL A 93 -24.94 2.03 7.41
N ASN A 94 -26.06 1.63 6.83
CA ASN A 94 -26.17 1.45 5.38
C ASN A 94 -26.33 2.81 4.69
N THR A 95 -25.38 3.16 3.80
CA THR A 95 -25.38 4.45 3.09
C THR A 95 -26.37 4.53 1.92
N ARG A 96 -26.83 3.36 1.43
CA ARG A 96 -27.63 3.19 0.21
C ARG A 96 -26.92 3.63 -1.09
N VAL A 97 -25.61 3.81 -1.04
CA VAL A 97 -24.77 4.15 -2.20
C VAL A 97 -24.18 2.87 -2.78
N LEU A 98 -24.35 2.68 -4.09
CA LEU A 98 -23.78 1.54 -4.80
C LEU A 98 -22.25 1.67 -4.90
N PHE A 99 -21.57 0.53 -4.80
CA PHE A 99 -20.15 0.39 -5.05
C PHE A 99 -19.93 -0.27 -6.41
N ASP A 100 -19.05 0.30 -7.23
CA ASP A 100 -18.66 -0.20 -8.55
C ASP A 100 -17.22 0.22 -8.79
N ALA A 101 -16.30 -0.67 -8.42
CA ALA A 101 -14.88 -0.55 -8.67
C ALA A 101 -14.45 -1.55 -9.74
N ARG A 102 -13.47 -1.19 -10.57
CA ARG A 102 -12.94 -2.05 -11.62
C ARG A 102 -11.42 -2.10 -11.50
N TYR A 103 -10.89 -3.30 -11.30
CA TYR A 103 -9.45 -3.53 -11.14
C TYR A 103 -8.88 -4.06 -12.46
N GLY A 104 -7.93 -3.36 -13.06
CA GLY A 104 -7.41 -3.73 -14.38
C GLY A 104 -8.36 -3.35 -15.54
N LEU A 105 -8.13 -3.95 -16.70
CA LEU A 105 -8.69 -3.47 -17.98
C LEU A 105 -9.93 -4.24 -18.47
N THR A 106 -10.28 -5.35 -17.82
CA THR A 106 -11.33 -6.26 -18.30
C THR A 106 -12.58 -6.19 -17.40
N PRO A 107 -13.81 -6.28 -17.97
CA PRO A 107 -15.05 -6.12 -17.19
C PRO A 107 -15.29 -7.19 -16.11
N ASP A 108 -14.66 -8.36 -16.24
CA ASP A 108 -14.72 -9.51 -15.31
C ASP A 108 -13.97 -9.28 -13.99
N LEU A 109 -13.26 -8.16 -13.86
CA LEU A 109 -12.58 -7.73 -12.64
C LEU A 109 -13.35 -6.61 -11.89
N ALA A 110 -14.62 -6.39 -12.26
CA ALA A 110 -15.49 -5.48 -11.54
C ALA A 110 -15.92 -6.08 -10.18
N VAL A 111 -15.82 -5.26 -9.12
CA VAL A 111 -16.36 -5.53 -7.79
C VAL A 111 -17.56 -4.62 -7.59
N ILE A 112 -18.75 -5.22 -7.67
CA ILE A 112 -20.03 -4.51 -7.53
C ILE A 112 -20.61 -4.80 -6.15
N GLY A 113 -21.11 -3.77 -5.47
CA GLY A 113 -21.58 -3.89 -4.10
C GLY A 113 -22.26 -2.64 -3.57
N GLN A 114 -22.04 -2.37 -2.29
CA GLN A 114 -22.64 -1.24 -1.59
C GLN A 114 -21.70 -0.68 -0.53
N TYR A 115 -21.74 0.64 -0.33
CA TYR A 115 -21.02 1.30 0.75
C TYR A 115 -21.78 1.24 2.08
N TYR A 116 -21.02 1.11 3.14
CA TYR A 116 -21.47 1.15 4.53
C TYR A 116 -20.56 2.08 5.33
N ASN A 117 -21.09 2.59 6.44
CA ASN A 117 -20.28 3.20 7.48
C ASN A 117 -20.30 2.29 8.71
N ASP A 118 -19.15 2.07 9.32
CA ASP A 118 -19.07 1.33 10.58
C ASP A 118 -17.82 1.76 11.38
N THR A 119 -17.50 1.05 12.45
CA THR A 119 -16.25 1.23 13.20
C THR A 119 -15.14 0.38 12.58
N LEU A 120 -14.03 1.02 12.22
CA LEU A 120 -12.83 0.38 11.68
C LEU A 120 -11.74 0.30 12.76
N PHE A 121 -11.09 -0.84 12.86
CA PHE A 121 -9.94 -1.10 13.71
C PHE A 121 -8.75 -1.47 12.83
N VAL A 122 -7.60 -0.84 13.04
CA VAL A 122 -6.37 -1.08 12.28
C VAL A 122 -5.22 -1.30 13.25
N ALA A 123 -4.82 -2.57 13.42
CA ALA A 123 -3.79 -2.98 14.37
C ALA A 123 -3.92 -2.30 15.75
N SER A 124 -2.93 -1.51 16.17
CA SER A 124 -2.88 -0.81 17.46
C SER A 124 -3.41 0.63 17.42
N LEU A 125 -3.94 1.10 16.28
CA LEU A 125 -4.48 2.45 16.16
C LEU A 125 -5.80 2.58 16.93
N PRO A 126 -6.12 3.80 17.42
CA PRO A 126 -7.45 4.09 17.97
C PRO A 126 -8.56 3.73 16.98
N PRO A 127 -9.71 3.20 17.44
CA PRO A 127 -10.83 2.87 16.56
C PRO A 127 -11.33 4.09 15.79
N LEU A 128 -11.53 3.93 14.48
CA LEU A 128 -12.05 4.97 13.60
C LEU A 128 -13.56 4.76 13.40
N ALA A 129 -14.35 5.55 14.11
CA ALA A 129 -15.81 5.53 13.96
C ALA A 129 -16.26 6.15 12.62
N ASN A 130 -17.45 5.74 12.14
CA ASN A 130 -18.06 6.25 10.91
C ASN A 130 -17.12 6.12 9.70
N ALA A 131 -16.36 5.03 9.64
CA ALA A 131 -15.47 4.67 8.55
C ALA A 131 -16.28 4.13 7.37
N THR A 132 -16.21 4.81 6.22
CA THR A 132 -16.86 4.36 4.99
C THR A 132 -16.01 3.30 4.29
N PHE A 133 -16.62 2.17 3.97
CA PHE A 133 -16.01 1.06 3.24
C PHE A 133 -17.09 0.39 2.38
N ALA A 134 -16.70 -0.42 1.40
CA ALA A 134 -17.63 -1.18 0.58
C ALA A 134 -17.66 -2.67 0.92
N VAL A 135 -18.82 -3.28 0.71
CA VAL A 135 -19.01 -4.73 0.73
C VAL A 135 -19.42 -5.12 -0.68
N GLY A 136 -18.61 -5.94 -1.35
CA GLY A 136 -18.74 -6.18 -2.79
C GLY A 136 -18.58 -7.63 -3.21
N ASN A 137 -19.17 -7.96 -4.36
CA ASN A 137 -19.03 -9.26 -5.00
C ASN A 137 -17.62 -9.44 -5.56
N LEU A 138 -16.82 -10.28 -4.90
CA LEU A 138 -15.50 -10.65 -5.42
C LEU A 138 -15.65 -11.62 -6.61
N PRO A 139 -15.17 -11.26 -7.81
CA PRO A 139 -15.23 -12.14 -8.98
C PRO A 139 -14.17 -13.25 -8.97
N PRO A 140 -14.36 -14.34 -9.75
CA PRO A 140 -13.44 -15.48 -9.79
C PRO A 140 -11.98 -15.14 -10.10
N LEU A 141 -11.72 -14.26 -11.07
CA LEU A 141 -10.35 -13.92 -11.44
C LEU A 141 -9.59 -13.24 -10.30
N LEU A 142 -10.21 -12.27 -9.61
CA LEU A 142 -9.59 -11.63 -8.45
C LEU A 142 -9.36 -12.64 -7.32
N TYR A 143 -10.31 -13.56 -7.07
CA TYR A 143 -10.15 -14.59 -6.04
C TYR A 143 -8.97 -15.53 -6.31
N VAL A 144 -8.84 -16.03 -7.55
CA VAL A 144 -7.73 -16.92 -7.97
C VAL A 144 -6.39 -16.21 -7.91
N GLN A 145 -6.37 -14.91 -8.21
CA GLN A 145 -5.19 -14.05 -8.04
C GLN A 145 -4.85 -13.76 -6.56
N GLY A 146 -5.57 -14.33 -5.60
CA GLY A 146 -5.28 -14.18 -4.17
C GLY A 146 -5.92 -12.97 -3.51
N ASN A 147 -6.77 -12.20 -4.20
CA ASN A 147 -7.46 -11.07 -3.55
C ASN A 147 -8.48 -11.58 -2.53
N ARG A 148 -8.50 -10.89 -1.38
CA ARG A 148 -9.42 -11.16 -0.26
C ARG A 148 -10.18 -9.90 0.19
N GLY A 149 -10.07 -8.83 -0.59
CA GLY A 149 -10.42 -7.47 -0.22
C GLY A 149 -9.21 -6.56 -0.35
N ILE A 150 -9.44 -5.25 -0.42
CA ILE A 150 -8.41 -4.23 -0.66
C ILE A 150 -8.53 -3.14 0.39
N PHE A 151 -7.37 -2.69 0.89
CA PHE A 151 -7.20 -1.46 1.63
C PHE A 151 -6.50 -0.45 0.71
N GLY A 152 -7.30 0.34 -0.01
CA GLY A 152 -6.80 1.35 -0.93
C GLY A 152 -6.17 2.55 -0.20
N VAL A 153 -5.04 3.01 -0.70
CA VAL A 153 -4.32 4.20 -0.20
C VAL A 153 -4.03 5.23 -1.29
N GLY A 154 -4.83 5.21 -2.35
CA GLY A 154 -4.83 6.13 -3.48
C GLY A 154 -5.39 7.52 -3.15
N THR A 155 -5.66 8.31 -4.18
CA THR A 155 -6.16 9.66 -4.01
C THR A 155 -7.69 9.68 -3.89
N ARG A 156 -8.22 10.67 -3.17
CA ARG A 156 -9.68 10.88 -3.06
C ARG A 156 -10.40 10.98 -4.42
N PHE A 157 -9.71 11.40 -5.47
CA PHE A 157 -10.27 11.54 -6.82
C PHE A 157 -10.39 10.20 -7.58
N SER A 158 -9.86 9.13 -7.01
CA SER A 158 -9.95 7.75 -7.52
C SER A 158 -10.81 6.84 -6.64
N GLU A 159 -11.44 7.36 -5.59
CA GLU A 159 -12.53 6.65 -4.91
C GLU A 159 -13.66 6.37 -5.89
N SER A 160 -14.19 5.14 -5.89
CA SER A 160 -15.23 4.73 -6.81
C SER A 160 -16.51 5.55 -6.62
N VAL A 161 -16.80 6.00 -5.39
CA VAL A 161 -17.91 6.92 -5.12
C VAL A 161 -17.76 8.28 -5.82
N TYR A 162 -16.55 8.73 -6.12
CA TYR A 162 -16.29 9.98 -6.85
C TYR A 162 -16.15 9.76 -8.36
N ALA A 163 -15.45 8.70 -8.76
CA ALA A 163 -15.03 8.48 -10.14
C ALA A 163 -16.04 7.67 -10.97
N SER A 164 -16.71 6.70 -10.34
CA SER A 164 -17.51 5.70 -11.05
C SER A 164 -18.73 6.32 -11.75
N PRO A 165 -19.01 5.97 -13.02
CA PRO A 165 -20.20 6.41 -13.75
C PRO A 165 -21.53 6.05 -13.06
N THR A 166 -21.54 4.99 -12.24
CA THR A 166 -22.75 4.51 -11.56
C THR A 166 -22.99 5.18 -10.21
N SER A 167 -22.04 5.99 -9.73
CA SER A 167 -22.19 6.71 -8.47
C SER A 167 -23.13 7.92 -8.59
N PRO A 168 -24.09 8.10 -7.67
CA PRO A 168 -24.91 9.31 -7.60
C PRO A 168 -24.11 10.56 -7.17
N TYR A 169 -22.88 10.39 -6.69
CA TYR A 169 -22.01 11.47 -6.21
C TYR A 169 -20.82 11.73 -7.13
N ARG A 170 -20.87 11.18 -8.35
CA ARG A 170 -19.80 11.33 -9.34
C ARG A 170 -19.44 12.81 -9.54
N GLY A 171 -18.15 13.12 -9.41
CA GLY A 171 -17.64 14.49 -9.57
C GLY A 171 -18.01 15.47 -8.45
N ASN A 172 -18.68 15.04 -7.37
CA ASN A 172 -19.12 15.91 -6.28
C ASN A 172 -18.43 15.57 -4.96
N LEU A 173 -17.27 16.18 -4.72
CA LEU A 173 -16.49 15.98 -3.48
C LEU A 173 -17.27 16.27 -2.20
N SER A 174 -18.19 17.22 -2.20
CA SER A 174 -18.97 17.59 -1.01
C SER A 174 -20.00 16.51 -0.61
N LYS A 175 -20.22 15.51 -1.48
CA LYS A 175 -21.09 14.36 -1.24
C LYS A 175 -20.31 13.06 -1.04
N THR A 176 -18.98 13.07 -1.14
CA THR A 176 -18.12 11.92 -0.88
C THR A 176 -17.47 12.02 0.51
N TYR A 177 -16.57 11.08 0.83
CA TYR A 177 -15.89 11.00 2.12
C TYR A 177 -14.38 11.25 1.98
N THR A 178 -13.71 11.46 3.12
CA THR A 178 -12.25 11.44 3.21
C THR A 178 -11.76 10.00 3.18
N PRO A 179 -10.85 9.61 2.26
CA PRO A 179 -10.28 8.27 2.22
C PRO A 179 -9.80 7.81 3.58
N LEU A 180 -9.97 6.52 3.89
CA LEU A 180 -9.72 6.01 5.24
C LEU A 180 -8.27 6.19 5.66
N TRP A 181 -7.30 5.95 4.77
CA TRP A 181 -5.89 6.17 5.05
C TRP A 181 -5.59 7.63 5.44
N GLU A 182 -6.26 8.59 4.80
CA GLU A 182 -6.08 10.02 5.07
C GLU A 182 -6.67 10.37 6.44
N ARG A 183 -7.81 9.79 6.80
CA ARG A 183 -8.38 9.94 8.14
C ARG A 183 -7.46 9.35 9.22
N LEU A 184 -6.87 8.18 8.97
CA LEU A 184 -5.89 7.57 9.88
C LEU A 184 -4.64 8.47 10.02
N ALA A 185 -4.15 9.01 8.90
CA ALA A 185 -2.97 9.86 8.90
C ALA A 185 -3.20 11.19 9.64
N LEU A 186 -4.35 11.82 9.44
CA LEU A 186 -4.75 13.05 10.14
C LEU A 186 -5.05 12.83 11.63
N ALA A 187 -5.45 11.62 12.01
CA ALA A 187 -5.66 11.22 13.41
C ALA A 187 -4.38 10.76 14.12
N SER A 188 -3.27 10.59 13.39
CA SER A 188 -1.98 10.21 13.96
C SER A 188 -1.39 11.33 14.85
N PRO A 189 -0.42 11.03 15.73
CA PRO A 189 0.23 12.04 16.55
C PRO A 189 0.85 13.21 15.76
N GLU A 190 1.32 12.94 14.54
CA GLU A 190 1.90 13.97 13.67
C GLU A 190 0.84 14.76 12.88
N GLY A 191 -0.36 14.21 12.69
CA GLY A 191 -1.47 14.86 11.98
C GLY A 191 -1.19 15.25 10.53
N LYS A 192 -0.16 14.67 9.89
CA LYS A 192 0.21 15.00 8.51
C LYS A 192 -0.56 14.14 7.53
N ARG A 193 -0.93 14.72 6.39
CA ARG A 193 -1.52 14.00 5.25
C ARG A 193 -0.43 13.28 4.44
N LYS A 194 0.17 12.23 5.01
CA LYS A 194 1.21 11.43 4.36
C LYS A 194 1.11 9.95 4.75
N ILE A 195 1.66 9.08 3.92
CA ILE A 195 1.93 7.68 4.26
C ILE A 195 3.40 7.38 3.94
N SER A 196 3.99 6.44 4.66
CA SER A 196 5.27 5.83 4.26
C SER A 196 5.14 4.32 4.29
N VAL A 197 5.70 3.66 3.28
CA VAL A 197 5.66 2.21 3.11
C VAL A 197 7.08 1.67 3.05
N TRP A 198 7.37 0.68 3.88
CA TRP A 198 8.62 -0.07 3.87
C TRP A 198 8.30 -1.55 3.73
N LEU A 199 8.64 -2.15 2.59
CA LEU A 199 8.27 -3.54 2.29
C LEU A 199 9.24 -4.57 2.88
N ASN A 200 10.41 -4.14 3.37
CA ASN A 200 11.46 -5.03 3.89
C ASN A 200 12.07 -5.94 2.80
N ALA A 201 12.99 -6.83 3.18
CA ALA A 201 13.59 -7.82 2.29
C ALA A 201 12.53 -8.81 1.77
N GLN A 202 12.76 -9.36 0.58
CA GLN A 202 11.79 -10.20 -0.14
C GLN A 202 11.26 -11.39 0.68
N GLY A 203 12.12 -12.04 1.49
CA GLY A 203 11.74 -13.17 2.35
C GLY A 203 11.27 -12.80 3.75
N ALA A 204 11.27 -11.51 4.12
CA ALA A 204 10.86 -11.09 5.46
C ALA A 204 9.35 -11.28 5.65
N LYS A 205 8.95 -11.67 6.87
CA LYS A 205 7.53 -11.92 7.21
C LYS A 205 6.67 -10.67 7.13
N THR A 206 7.25 -9.51 7.42
CA THR A 206 6.54 -8.24 7.50
C THR A 206 7.37 -7.08 6.98
N GLY A 207 6.71 -6.20 6.23
CA GLY A 207 7.06 -4.79 6.11
C GLY A 207 6.28 -3.94 7.12
N ALA A 208 6.21 -2.64 6.88
CA ALA A 208 5.46 -1.69 7.69
C ALA A 208 4.89 -0.53 6.87
N VAL A 209 3.76 0.00 7.34
CA VAL A 209 3.20 1.28 6.91
C VAL A 209 3.09 2.23 8.10
N GLN A 210 3.31 3.52 7.88
CA GLN A 210 2.93 4.56 8.84
C GLN A 210 1.93 5.52 8.19
N PHE A 211 0.85 5.80 8.91
CA PHE A 211 -0.12 6.83 8.54
C PHE A 211 0.24 8.11 9.29
N GLY A 212 0.60 9.15 8.56
CA GLY A 212 0.88 10.49 9.07
C GLY A 212 2.34 10.78 9.45
N GLY A 213 3.23 9.82 9.28
CA GLY A 213 4.66 9.98 9.56
C GLY A 213 5.56 9.23 8.58
N GLU A 214 6.85 9.23 8.87
CA GLU A 214 7.83 8.34 8.27
C GLU A 214 8.85 7.87 9.31
N ASN A 215 9.42 6.70 9.09
CA ASN A 215 10.47 6.16 9.95
C ASN A 215 11.82 6.33 9.26
N ALA A 216 12.58 7.34 9.72
CA ALA A 216 13.91 7.64 9.19
C ALA A 216 14.92 6.49 9.38
N SER A 217 14.65 5.52 10.26
CA SER A 217 15.51 4.33 10.39
C SER A 217 15.37 3.35 9.22
N ARG A 218 14.39 3.53 8.33
CA ARG A 218 14.11 2.63 7.19
C ARG A 218 14.80 3.03 5.90
N TYR A 219 15.47 4.18 5.86
CA TYR A 219 16.18 4.67 4.67
C TYR A 219 17.46 5.42 5.06
N GLN A 220 18.34 5.61 4.09
CA GLN A 220 19.57 6.39 4.26
C GLN A 220 19.49 7.69 3.46
N GLY A 221 20.14 8.74 3.97
CA GLY A 221 20.18 10.04 3.30
C GLY A 221 18.84 10.78 3.35
N LYS A 222 18.60 11.64 2.35
CA LYS A 222 17.39 12.46 2.23
C LYS A 222 16.46 11.84 1.18
N LEU A 223 15.16 11.88 1.44
CA LEU A 223 14.15 11.48 0.47
C LEU A 223 14.16 12.44 -0.73
N ALA A 224 14.17 11.89 -1.94
CA ALA A 224 13.94 12.65 -3.15
C ALA A 224 12.44 12.91 -3.32
N SER A 225 12.08 14.11 -3.77
CA SER A 225 10.69 14.47 -4.10
C SER A 225 10.51 14.51 -5.61
N VAL A 226 9.47 13.83 -6.09
CA VAL A 226 9.06 13.83 -7.50
C VAL A 226 7.62 14.36 -7.55
N PRO A 227 7.31 15.32 -8.42
CA PRO A 227 5.94 15.81 -8.55
C PRO A 227 5.04 14.70 -9.08
N LEU A 228 3.82 14.64 -8.54
CA LEU A 228 2.78 13.76 -9.08
C LEU A 228 2.21 14.35 -10.36
N ASN A 229 1.87 13.48 -11.29
CA ASN A 229 1.25 13.85 -12.54
C ASN A 229 -0.20 14.29 -12.33
N LEU A 230 -0.61 15.32 -13.05
CA LEU A 230 -1.98 15.83 -13.06
C LEU A 230 -2.75 15.22 -14.22
N GLY A 231 -4.00 14.88 -13.99
CA GLY A 231 -4.95 14.54 -15.04
C GLY A 231 -5.34 15.75 -15.89
N PRO A 232 -6.11 15.56 -16.98
CA PRO A 232 -6.59 16.66 -17.82
C PRO A 232 -7.47 17.69 -17.10
N ASP A 233 -8.02 17.31 -15.94
CA ASP A 233 -8.82 18.15 -15.04
C ASP A 233 -7.99 18.82 -13.93
N GLU A 234 -6.66 18.80 -14.05
CA GLU A 234 -5.69 19.31 -13.07
C GLU A 234 -5.77 18.61 -11.69
N LEU A 235 -6.34 17.40 -11.64
CA LEU A 235 -6.45 16.61 -10.43
C LEU A 235 -5.39 15.50 -10.38
N VAL A 236 -4.81 15.27 -9.20
CA VAL A 236 -3.98 14.09 -8.95
C VAL A 236 -4.90 12.89 -8.76
N ARG A 237 -5.01 12.01 -9.75
CA ARG A 237 -5.88 10.83 -9.68
C ARG A 237 -5.17 9.61 -9.09
N GLU A 238 -3.93 9.40 -9.47
CA GLU A 238 -3.14 8.23 -9.04
C GLU A 238 -1.79 8.72 -8.50
N TRP A 239 -1.03 7.82 -7.84
CA TRP A 239 0.35 8.10 -7.46
C TRP A 239 1.28 7.97 -8.66
N ASN A 240 0.99 8.73 -9.72
CA ASN A 240 1.72 8.66 -10.97
C ASN A 240 2.83 9.69 -11.01
N VAL A 241 3.97 9.28 -11.55
CA VAL A 241 5.15 10.12 -11.78
C VAL A 241 5.66 9.88 -13.19
N ASN A 242 6.42 10.83 -13.75
CA ASN A 242 7.07 10.62 -15.03
C ASN A 242 8.33 9.76 -14.89
N LEU A 243 8.32 8.57 -15.49
CA LEU A 243 9.54 7.79 -15.72
C LEU A 243 10.26 8.35 -16.96
N THR A 244 11.37 9.05 -16.73
CA THR A 244 12.11 9.76 -17.79
C THR A 244 13.20 8.94 -18.45
N GLY A 245 13.52 7.76 -17.91
CA GLY A 245 14.43 6.84 -18.57
C GLY A 245 14.83 5.65 -17.69
N VAL A 246 15.30 4.61 -18.35
CA VAL A 246 15.86 3.41 -17.70
C VAL A 246 17.31 3.28 -18.14
N ILE A 247 18.20 3.17 -17.15
CA ILE A 247 19.63 3.01 -17.37
C ILE A 247 20.04 1.69 -16.75
N ARG A 248 20.60 0.80 -17.57
CA ARG A 248 21.28 -0.40 -17.09
C ARG A 248 22.63 0.03 -16.56
N VAL A 249 22.96 -0.36 -15.34
CA VAL A 249 24.30 -0.24 -14.77
C VAL A 249 24.87 -1.65 -14.65
N SER A 250 26.07 -1.86 -15.19
CA SER A 250 26.79 -3.14 -15.13
C SER A 250 28.18 -2.93 -14.54
N GLY A 251 28.71 -3.91 -13.81
CA GLY A 251 30.04 -3.81 -13.18
C GLY A 251 30.09 -2.90 -11.93
N ALA A 252 31.25 -2.90 -11.27
CA ALA A 252 31.47 -2.18 -10.00
C ALA A 252 31.64 -0.65 -10.16
N ASN A 253 31.83 -0.17 -11.40
CA ASN A 253 32.03 1.25 -11.69
C ASN A 253 30.86 1.82 -12.53
N PRO A 254 29.90 2.53 -11.92
CA PRO A 254 28.67 2.99 -12.59
C PRO A 254 28.89 3.91 -13.80
N GLU A 255 29.98 4.68 -13.80
CA GLU A 255 30.28 5.65 -14.85
C GLU A 255 30.81 5.01 -16.14
N GLN A 256 31.45 3.85 -16.06
CA GLN A 256 32.12 3.22 -17.22
C GLN A 256 31.27 2.14 -17.90
N ALA A 257 30.21 1.68 -17.24
CA ALA A 257 29.41 0.55 -17.73
C ALA A 257 27.90 0.77 -17.51
N SER A 258 27.46 2.02 -17.71
CA SER A 258 26.05 2.38 -17.82
C SER A 258 25.60 2.51 -19.28
N ARG A 259 24.42 1.98 -19.59
CA ARG A 259 23.77 2.09 -20.91
C ARG A 259 22.31 2.47 -20.73
N ARG A 260 21.90 3.58 -21.33
CA ARG A 260 20.49 3.96 -21.40
C ARG A 260 19.74 2.98 -22.30
N LEU A 261 18.65 2.42 -21.80
CA LEU A 261 17.76 1.49 -22.54
C LEU A 261 16.61 2.21 -23.23
N THR A 262 16.34 3.46 -22.84
CA THR A 262 15.27 4.30 -23.36
C THR A 262 15.81 5.45 -24.21
N PRO A 263 15.02 6.03 -25.14
CA PRO A 263 15.36 7.28 -25.83
C PRO A 263 15.68 8.44 -24.87
N ASN A 264 16.35 9.47 -25.39
CA ASN A 264 16.71 10.67 -24.60
C ASN A 264 15.49 11.51 -24.19
N ASN A 265 14.43 11.50 -25.01
CA ASN A 265 13.15 12.18 -24.76
C ASN A 265 12.10 11.25 -24.16
N TYR A 266 12.50 10.13 -23.56
CA TYR A 266 11.57 9.20 -22.94
C TYR A 266 10.86 9.86 -21.76
N SER A 267 9.55 9.75 -21.73
CA SER A 267 8.71 10.17 -20.61
C SER A 267 7.42 9.39 -20.71
N VAL A 268 7.16 8.53 -19.73
CA VAL A 268 5.91 7.78 -19.62
C VAL A 268 5.31 7.97 -18.24
N ASP A 269 3.99 7.97 -18.19
CA ASP A 269 3.24 7.97 -16.94
C ASP A 269 3.48 6.63 -16.22
N PHE A 270 3.95 6.69 -14.97
CA PHE A 270 4.33 5.51 -14.19
C PHE A 270 3.68 5.54 -12.81
N THR A 271 2.85 4.55 -12.53
CA THR A 271 2.12 4.41 -11.27
C THR A 271 2.97 3.73 -10.21
N LEU A 272 3.05 4.35 -9.03
CA LEU A 272 3.62 3.71 -7.83
C LEU A 272 2.56 2.85 -7.15
N ASP A 273 2.57 1.55 -7.45
CA ASP A 273 1.52 0.60 -7.06
C ASP A 273 2.06 -0.56 -6.19
N SER A 274 1.72 -0.57 -4.89
CA SER A 274 2.04 -1.67 -3.97
C SER A 274 1.12 -2.88 -4.09
N GLY A 275 -0.04 -2.74 -4.75
CA GLY A 275 -1.00 -3.82 -5.00
C GLY A 275 -0.59 -4.74 -6.15
N SER A 276 0.33 -4.26 -7.00
CA SER A 276 0.89 -5.01 -8.13
C SER A 276 2.27 -5.60 -7.81
N PRO A 277 2.43 -6.93 -7.83
CA PRO A 277 3.73 -7.58 -7.52
C PRO A 277 4.77 -7.40 -8.63
N ASN A 278 4.32 -7.18 -9.87
CA ASN A 278 5.16 -7.09 -11.05
C ASN A 278 5.32 -5.64 -11.51
N MET A 279 6.44 -5.35 -12.15
CA MET A 279 6.64 -4.11 -12.89
C MET A 279 6.08 -4.26 -14.30
N TYR A 280 5.08 -3.45 -14.65
CA TYR A 280 4.51 -3.39 -15.99
C TYR A 280 5.14 -2.22 -16.77
N VAL A 281 5.74 -2.52 -17.92
CA VAL A 281 6.36 -1.54 -18.81
C VAL A 281 5.94 -1.76 -20.26
N PRO A 282 6.03 -0.74 -21.14
CA PRO A 282 5.79 -0.93 -22.57
C PRO A 282 6.62 -2.08 -23.14
N THR A 283 6.05 -2.84 -24.07
CA THR A 283 6.68 -4.04 -24.66
C THR A 283 8.08 -3.77 -25.23
N THR A 284 8.30 -2.59 -25.83
CA THR A 284 9.62 -2.20 -26.36
C THR A 284 10.66 -2.05 -25.25
N LEU A 285 10.31 -1.39 -24.15
CA LEU A 285 11.18 -1.25 -22.99
C LEU A 285 11.41 -2.61 -22.32
N TYR A 286 10.38 -3.44 -22.18
CA TYR A 286 10.52 -4.81 -21.69
C TYR A 286 11.57 -5.60 -22.49
N GLN A 287 11.46 -5.58 -23.83
CA GLN A 287 12.41 -6.29 -24.70
C GLN A 287 13.85 -5.77 -24.54
N ASP A 288 14.04 -4.46 -24.38
CA ASP A 288 15.37 -3.86 -24.20
C ASP A 288 15.96 -4.19 -22.81
N ILE A 289 15.12 -4.26 -21.77
CA ILE A 289 15.50 -4.75 -20.44
C ILE A 289 15.97 -6.21 -20.53
N VAL A 290 15.16 -7.09 -21.14
CA VAL A 290 15.44 -8.53 -21.23
C VAL A 290 16.71 -8.83 -22.02
N LYS A 291 16.88 -8.19 -23.19
CA LYS A 291 18.14 -8.28 -23.96
C LYS A 291 19.33 -7.84 -23.14
N GLY A 292 19.16 -6.83 -22.28
CA GLY A 292 20.19 -6.35 -21.37
C GLY A 292 20.66 -7.41 -20.38
N PHE A 293 19.78 -8.28 -19.89
CA PHE A 293 20.12 -9.29 -18.89
C PHE A 293 20.61 -10.63 -19.47
N ASN A 294 20.69 -10.76 -20.80
CA ASN A 294 21.02 -12.03 -21.47
C ASN A 294 20.13 -13.20 -20.98
N ALA A 295 18.86 -12.90 -20.69
CA ALA A 295 17.89 -13.90 -20.25
C ALA A 295 17.82 -15.03 -21.28
N THR A 296 18.02 -16.27 -20.82
CA THR A 296 18.09 -17.46 -21.67
C THR A 296 16.72 -18.04 -21.96
N GLU A 297 15.72 -17.76 -21.09
CA GLU A 297 14.37 -18.30 -21.20
C GLU A 297 13.29 -17.26 -20.83
N ILE A 298 12.08 -17.46 -21.36
CA ILE A 298 10.87 -16.73 -20.94
C ILE A 298 9.88 -17.77 -20.40
N ILE A 299 9.52 -17.66 -19.12
CA ILE A 299 8.55 -18.55 -18.46
C ILE A 299 7.31 -17.73 -18.13
N ASN A 300 6.14 -18.14 -18.64
CA ASN A 300 4.85 -17.44 -18.44
C ASN A 300 4.87 -15.94 -18.79
N GLY A 301 5.67 -15.54 -19.79
CA GLY A 301 5.78 -14.14 -20.21
C GLY A 301 6.75 -13.29 -19.38
N ALA A 302 7.37 -13.85 -18.35
CA ALA A 302 8.44 -13.20 -17.58
C ALA A 302 9.81 -13.74 -17.99
N PRO A 303 10.86 -12.90 -18.02
CA PRO A 303 12.20 -13.31 -18.39
C PRO A 303 12.82 -14.09 -17.22
N PHE A 304 13.26 -15.30 -17.47
CA PHE A 304 13.99 -16.09 -16.49
C PHE A 304 15.48 -15.77 -16.64
N LEU A 305 16.09 -15.33 -15.54
CA LEU A 305 17.53 -15.24 -15.43
C LEU A 305 17.98 -16.52 -14.75
N GLU A 306 18.69 -17.40 -15.47
CA GLU A 306 19.46 -18.43 -14.78
C GLU A 306 20.33 -17.74 -13.74
N GLU A 307 20.36 -18.27 -12.51
CA GLU A 307 21.26 -17.79 -11.48
C GLU A 307 22.64 -17.61 -12.11
N PHE A 308 23.14 -16.37 -12.08
CA PHE A 308 24.55 -16.14 -12.33
C PHE A 308 25.30 -16.99 -11.29
N GLY A 309 25.82 -18.14 -11.73
CA GLY A 309 26.73 -18.94 -10.93
C GLY A 309 27.86 -18.02 -10.46
N GLY A 310 27.85 -17.66 -9.18
CA GLY A 310 28.88 -16.82 -8.57
C GLY A 310 28.41 -15.67 -7.69
N CYS A 311 27.11 -15.35 -7.58
CA CYS A 311 26.64 -14.50 -6.48
C CYS A 311 26.05 -15.38 -5.38
N GLU A 312 26.93 -15.95 -4.54
CA GLU A 312 26.52 -16.37 -3.20
C GLU A 312 25.90 -15.15 -2.50
N TRP A 313 24.60 -15.19 -2.28
CA TRP A 313 24.00 -14.40 -1.22
C TRP A 313 24.63 -14.91 0.07
N ASN A 314 25.62 -14.18 0.59
CA ASN A 314 26.12 -14.36 1.95
C ASN A 314 25.03 -13.90 2.95
N ASP A 315 23.89 -14.60 2.96
CA ASP A 315 22.94 -14.63 4.06
C ASP A 315 23.43 -15.69 5.06
N ALA A 316 24.58 -15.37 5.67
CA ALA A 316 25.06 -15.99 6.89
C ALA A 316 26.03 -15.01 7.54
N ARG A 317 25.49 -14.00 8.23
CA ARG A 317 26.10 -13.62 9.51
C ARG A 317 25.25 -14.29 10.56
N ASP A 318 25.85 -15.32 11.12
CA ASP A 318 25.40 -16.09 12.27
C ASP A 318 24.68 -15.19 13.28
N VAL A 319 23.40 -15.48 13.48
CA VAL A 319 22.69 -15.13 14.72
C VAL A 319 22.76 -16.37 15.59
N ASP A 320 23.96 -16.71 16.00
CA ASP A 320 24.26 -17.60 17.11
C ASP A 320 25.55 -17.06 17.75
N ASP A 321 25.39 -16.00 18.56
CA ASP A 321 26.12 -15.79 19.82
C ASP A 321 25.65 -14.47 20.49
N LEU A 322 25.15 -14.64 21.72
CA LEU A 322 24.70 -13.67 22.76
C LEU A 322 23.22 -13.27 22.79
#